data_AF-A0A502DI97-F1
#
_entry.id   AF-A0A502DI97-F1
#
_cell.length_a   1.000
_cell.length_b   1.000
_cell.length_c   1.000
_cell.angle_alpha   90.00
_cell.angle_beta   90.00
_cell.angle_gamma   90.00
#
_symmetry.space_group_name_H-M   'P 1'
#
loop_
_entity.id
_entity.type
_entity.pdbx_description
1 polymer ?
#
loop_
_entity_poly.entity_id
_entity_poly.type
_entity_poly.pdbx_seq_one_letter_code
_entity_poly.pdbx_strand_id
1 'polypeptide(L)'
;MARLLDVYTALFSLGLELDVSLAAGRVARPAGSARREALALFDAARVKATAQGNTAAQVESASFAVAAWFDEILARLPGADEAASLQLTLFNSSNGHSEFFHHLATLGADEDAVREVYWYALATGFKGQYHFEGGDDGELGKLKALHGRQLQPAPVDLATLAAERLTPQPYALPDPVGPRQPLRRERALVRAGGAMALLAPCVALVVILLRGAPPEVTSPSQRLEQQLRSHACAELSVTAAKDSTRVSGFVASPEELARVQREVGALPEVKAPVFDLRIRAWPHCEVAAILRRYQARNREQGAGLRVQAPSARDGRLREGDAVRLQVTGPAYDHYLRVDYYTSEGAVMHLLPDAGRTRLAAGQTMALGQNMPSSWLVSPPFGTVLVAALSSPTPFGDTAGRPPFELASAYLADLRESLAANAGGEQLVADLLFLETVER
;
A
#
# COMPACT_ATOMS: atom_id res chain seq x y z
N MET A 1 28.43 -20.94 -7.56
CA MET A 1 28.30 -19.79 -8.48
C MET A 1 28.56 -18.54 -7.65
N ALA A 2 29.16 -17.49 -8.23
CA ALA A 2 29.36 -16.23 -7.51
C ALA A 2 27.99 -15.56 -7.29
N ARG A 3 27.74 -15.04 -6.09
CA ARG A 3 26.46 -14.40 -5.74
C ARG A 3 26.46 -12.97 -6.26
N LEU A 4 25.28 -12.44 -6.62
CA LEU A 4 25.15 -11.04 -7.02
C LEU A 4 25.63 -10.10 -5.90
N LEU A 5 25.36 -10.44 -4.64
CA LEU A 5 25.85 -9.70 -3.47
C LEU A 5 27.39 -9.54 -3.44
N ASP A 6 28.14 -10.56 -3.86
CA ASP A 6 29.62 -10.56 -3.85
C ASP A 6 30.22 -9.50 -4.77
N VAL A 7 29.42 -9.00 -5.71
CA VAL A 7 29.83 -7.94 -6.63
C VAL A 7 29.75 -6.56 -5.96
N TYR A 8 28.84 -6.38 -5.00
CA TYR A 8 28.62 -5.14 -4.26
C TYR A 8 29.35 -5.08 -2.90
N THR A 9 30.06 -6.14 -2.49
CA THR A 9 30.72 -6.19 -1.17
C THR A 9 31.68 -5.02 -0.90
N ALA A 10 32.38 -4.54 -1.94
CA ALA A 10 33.27 -3.37 -1.81
C ALA A 10 32.49 -2.08 -1.48
N LEU A 11 31.31 -1.89 -2.09
CA LEU A 11 30.42 -0.77 -1.77
C LEU A 11 29.87 -0.87 -0.35
N PHE A 12 29.44 -2.07 0.06
CA PHE A 12 28.98 -2.31 1.43
C PHE A 12 30.09 -2.09 2.46
N SER A 13 31.31 -2.53 2.17
CA SER A 13 32.45 -2.33 3.07
C SER A 13 32.79 -0.84 3.21
N LEU A 14 32.79 -0.08 2.11
CA LEU A 14 33.00 1.36 2.13
C LEU A 14 31.92 2.08 2.96
N GLY A 15 30.64 1.76 2.76
CA GLY A 15 29.56 2.39 3.51
C GLY A 15 29.63 2.06 5.01
N LEU A 16 29.90 0.81 5.37
CA LEU A 16 30.06 0.38 6.77
C LEU A 16 31.26 1.05 7.45
N GLU A 17 32.38 1.26 6.74
CA GLU A 17 33.53 2.01 7.27
C GLU A 17 33.14 3.46 7.63
N LEU A 18 32.35 4.11 6.76
CA LEU A 18 31.84 5.47 7.01
C LEU A 18 30.88 5.50 8.20
N ASP A 19 29.96 4.55 8.28
CA ASP A 19 28.98 4.44 9.36
C ASP A 19 29.64 4.20 10.73
N VAL A 20 30.60 3.28 10.80
CA VAL A 20 31.40 3.04 12.02
C VAL A 20 32.21 4.27 12.42
N SER A 21 32.74 4.99 11.44
CA SER A 21 33.49 6.23 11.71
C SER A 21 32.58 7.33 12.28
N LEU A 22 31.39 7.51 11.70
CA LEU A 22 30.35 8.42 12.18
C LEU A 22 29.91 8.09 13.60
N ALA A 23 29.65 6.81 13.89
CA ALA A 23 29.28 6.34 15.23
C ALA A 23 30.38 6.62 16.27
N ALA A 24 31.65 6.62 15.84
CA ALA A 24 32.80 7.00 16.67
C ALA A 24 33.06 8.52 16.73
N GLY A 25 32.17 9.36 16.17
CA GLY A 25 32.34 10.82 16.12
C GLY A 25 33.50 11.28 15.22
N ARG A 26 33.93 10.44 14.27
CA ARG A 26 35.03 10.73 13.34
C ARG A 26 34.51 10.86 11.92
N VAL A 27 35.16 11.71 11.12
CA VAL A 27 34.93 11.78 9.68
C VAL A 27 36.11 11.10 9.00
N ALA A 28 35.99 9.81 8.70
CA ALA A 28 37.06 9.07 8.03
C ALA A 28 37.32 9.60 6.62
N ARG A 29 36.26 10.00 5.90
CA ARG A 29 36.35 10.57 4.55
C ARG A 29 35.28 11.65 4.35
N PRO A 30 35.60 12.76 3.66
CA PRO A 30 34.61 13.73 3.21
C PRO A 30 33.57 13.10 2.27
N ALA A 31 32.33 13.60 2.30
CA ALA A 31 31.21 13.08 1.49
C ALA A 31 31.54 13.04 -0.01
N GLY A 32 32.15 14.10 -0.56
CA GLY A 32 32.51 14.17 -1.97
C GLY A 32 33.56 13.14 -2.43
N SER A 33 34.53 12.80 -1.58
CA SER A 33 35.52 11.74 -1.89
C SER A 33 34.89 10.35 -1.81
N ALA A 34 34.09 10.09 -0.77
CA ALA A 34 33.38 8.83 -0.61
C ALA A 34 32.44 8.55 -1.79
N ARG A 35 31.73 9.59 -2.26
CA ARG A 35 30.86 9.51 -3.43
C ARG A 35 31.60 9.17 -4.73
N ARG A 36 32.73 9.83 -5.01
CA ARG A 36 33.53 9.53 -6.22
C ARG A 36 34.04 8.10 -6.23
N GLU A 37 34.47 7.60 -5.08
CA GLU A 37 34.91 6.21 -4.94
C GLU A 37 33.74 5.24 -5.09
N ALA A 38 32.59 5.54 -4.50
CA ALA A 38 31.37 4.75 -4.68
C ALA A 38 30.98 4.66 -6.16
N LEU A 39 31.00 5.77 -6.92
CA LEU A 39 30.71 5.76 -8.36
C LEU A 39 31.67 4.83 -9.14
N ALA A 40 32.97 4.90 -8.86
CA ALA A 40 33.95 4.01 -9.49
C ALA A 40 33.71 2.53 -9.15
N LEU A 41 33.29 2.24 -7.91
CA LEU A 41 32.92 0.90 -7.47
C LEU A 41 31.62 0.42 -8.12
N PHE A 42 30.63 1.29 -8.34
CA PHE A 42 29.42 0.97 -9.08
C PHE A 42 29.71 0.58 -10.52
N ASP A 43 30.58 1.32 -11.22
CA ASP A 43 30.97 0.98 -12.59
C ASP A 43 31.64 -0.40 -12.66
N ALA A 44 32.58 -0.67 -11.76
CA ALA A 44 33.24 -1.98 -11.67
C ALA A 44 32.26 -3.11 -11.30
N ALA A 45 31.32 -2.85 -10.38
CA ALA A 45 30.30 -3.78 -9.96
C ALA A 45 29.37 -4.16 -11.13
N ARG A 46 28.85 -3.17 -11.87
CA ARG A 46 27.94 -3.42 -13.00
C ARG A 46 28.61 -4.24 -14.11
N VAL A 47 29.87 -3.96 -14.43
CA VAL A 47 30.66 -4.76 -15.37
C VAL A 47 30.81 -6.20 -14.89
N LYS A 48 31.19 -6.40 -13.63
CA LYS A 48 31.37 -7.74 -13.04
C LYS A 48 30.06 -8.53 -12.97
N ALA A 49 28.95 -7.90 -12.57
CA ALA A 49 27.64 -8.54 -12.49
C ALA A 49 27.13 -8.97 -13.87
N THR A 50 27.33 -8.13 -14.90
CA THR A 50 27.00 -8.47 -16.29
C THR A 50 27.85 -9.64 -16.80
N ALA A 51 29.16 -9.64 -16.50
CA ALA A 51 30.05 -10.75 -16.87
C ALA A 51 29.71 -12.07 -16.16
N GLN A 52 29.02 -12.03 -15.01
CA GLN A 52 28.48 -13.20 -14.32
C GLN A 52 27.15 -13.71 -14.90
N GLY A 53 26.59 -13.02 -15.91
CA GLY A 53 25.34 -13.43 -16.58
C GLY A 53 24.05 -12.90 -15.94
N ASN A 54 24.14 -11.93 -15.01
CA ASN A 54 22.94 -11.26 -14.47
C ASN A 54 22.28 -10.38 -15.53
N THR A 55 20.95 -10.32 -15.53
CA THR A 55 20.21 -9.48 -16.50
C THR A 55 20.40 -8.00 -16.18
N ALA A 56 20.19 -7.13 -17.18
CA ALA A 56 20.27 -5.69 -16.98
C ALA A 56 19.32 -5.21 -15.87
N ALA A 57 18.10 -5.75 -15.83
CA ALA A 57 17.10 -5.42 -14.81
C ALA A 57 17.56 -5.82 -13.39
N GLN A 58 18.16 -7.01 -13.23
CA GLN A 58 18.70 -7.46 -11.95
C GLN A 58 19.85 -6.58 -11.47
N VAL A 59 20.76 -6.22 -12.39
CA VAL A 59 21.90 -5.34 -12.07
C VAL A 59 21.42 -3.93 -11.72
N GLU A 60 20.43 -3.40 -12.44
CA GLU A 60 19.87 -2.07 -12.18
C GLU A 60 19.15 -2.02 -10.83
N SER A 61 18.27 -2.98 -10.55
CA SER A 61 17.54 -3.09 -9.27
C SER A 61 18.49 -3.27 -8.08
N ALA A 62 19.46 -4.18 -8.18
CA ALA A 62 20.47 -4.36 -7.12
C ALA A 62 21.33 -3.10 -6.92
N SER A 63 21.71 -2.41 -7.99
CA SER A 63 22.48 -1.17 -7.89
C SER A 63 21.67 -0.05 -7.24
N PHE A 64 20.37 0.02 -7.51
CA PHE A 64 19.48 0.99 -6.88
C PHE A 64 19.41 0.78 -5.36
N ALA A 65 19.22 -0.47 -4.90
CA ALA A 65 19.23 -0.79 -3.47
C ALA A 65 20.51 -0.31 -2.76
N VAL A 66 21.67 -0.59 -3.36
CA VAL A 66 22.97 -0.20 -2.78
C VAL A 66 23.14 1.32 -2.80
N ALA A 67 22.67 2.01 -3.85
CA ALA A 67 22.77 3.46 -3.96
C ALA A 67 21.90 4.16 -2.90
N ALA A 68 20.65 3.73 -2.74
CA ALA A 68 19.74 4.26 -1.73
C ALA A 68 20.30 4.08 -0.31
N TRP A 69 20.83 2.89 0.00
CA TRP A 69 21.49 2.63 1.29
C TRP A 69 22.73 3.48 1.51
N PHE A 70 23.58 3.61 0.49
CA PHE A 70 24.80 4.39 0.61
C PHE A 70 24.51 5.89 0.74
N ASP A 71 23.51 6.41 0.04
CA ASP A 71 23.09 7.81 0.16
C ASP A 71 22.55 8.15 1.56
N GLU A 72 21.88 7.22 2.24
CA GLU A 72 21.46 7.41 3.65
C GLU A 72 22.67 7.53 4.61
N ILE A 73 23.77 6.86 4.29
CA ILE A 73 25.04 7.02 5.02
C ILE A 73 25.68 8.37 4.68
N LEU A 74 25.74 8.73 3.38
CA LEU A 74 26.30 10.00 2.94
C LEU A 74 25.57 11.21 3.52
N ALA A 75 24.24 11.15 3.62
CA ALA A 75 23.40 12.22 4.17
C ALA A 75 23.74 12.54 5.64
N ARG A 76 24.33 11.59 6.37
CA ARG A 76 24.78 11.80 7.76
C ARG A 76 26.19 12.38 7.87
N LEU A 77 26.97 12.42 6.78
CA LEU A 77 28.30 13.02 6.78
C LEU A 77 28.23 14.56 6.74
N PRO A 78 29.14 15.26 7.43
CA PRO A 78 29.19 16.72 7.38
C PRO A 78 29.56 17.21 5.97
N GLY A 79 28.84 18.23 5.49
CA GLY A 79 29.04 18.78 4.14
C GLY A 79 28.44 17.93 3.01
N ALA A 80 27.49 17.04 3.34
CA ALA A 80 26.71 16.34 2.34
C ALA A 80 25.85 17.31 1.52
N ASP A 81 25.93 17.16 0.20
CA ASP A 81 25.08 17.88 -0.76
C ASP A 81 24.05 16.90 -1.32
N GLU A 82 22.78 17.13 -1.01
CA GLU A 82 21.63 16.34 -1.46
C GLU A 82 21.49 16.34 -2.99
N ALA A 83 21.83 17.46 -3.64
CA ALA A 83 21.75 17.62 -5.09
C ALA A 83 22.76 16.75 -5.86
N ALA A 84 23.65 16.07 -5.15
CA ALA A 84 24.65 15.19 -5.73
C ALA A 84 24.56 13.76 -5.18
N SER A 85 23.40 13.34 -4.69
CA SER A 85 23.14 11.94 -4.29
C SER A 85 23.40 10.94 -5.44
N LEU A 86 23.78 9.71 -5.10
CA LEU A 86 24.01 8.61 -6.03
C LEU A 86 22.70 8.20 -6.73
N GLN A 87 21.56 8.20 -6.02
CA GLN A 87 20.24 7.96 -6.58
C GLN A 87 19.88 8.94 -7.70
N LEU A 88 20.19 10.23 -7.54
CA LEU A 88 19.92 11.25 -8.55
C LEU A 88 20.89 11.10 -9.73
N THR A 89 22.17 10.82 -9.44
CA THR A 89 23.22 10.72 -10.45
C THR A 89 23.08 9.46 -11.32
N LEU A 90 22.73 8.32 -10.71
CA LEU A 90 22.71 7.02 -11.36
C LEU A 90 21.32 6.64 -11.89
N PHE A 91 20.25 7.10 -11.24
CA PHE A 91 18.87 6.67 -11.52
C PHE A 91 17.89 7.82 -11.73
N ASN A 92 18.34 9.08 -11.68
CA ASN A 92 17.49 10.26 -11.76
C ASN A 92 16.31 10.22 -10.76
N SER A 93 16.54 9.62 -9.58
CA SER A 93 15.56 9.52 -8.49
C SER A 93 16.02 10.35 -7.28
N SER A 94 15.07 10.98 -6.59
CA SER A 94 15.28 11.63 -5.28
C SER A 94 14.59 10.90 -4.13
N ASN A 95 13.81 9.84 -4.41
CA ASN A 95 12.87 9.23 -3.46
C ASN A 95 13.27 7.80 -3.08
N GLY A 96 14.56 7.48 -3.12
CA GLY A 96 15.10 6.15 -2.83
C GLY A 96 14.74 5.62 -1.45
N HIS A 97 14.46 6.50 -0.47
CA HIS A 97 13.98 6.10 0.86
C HIS A 97 12.64 5.31 0.82
N SER A 98 11.80 5.51 -0.20
CA SER A 98 10.51 4.82 -0.38
C SER A 98 10.51 3.89 -1.58
N GLU A 99 11.12 4.29 -2.70
CA GLU A 99 11.25 3.45 -3.90
C GLU A 99 11.96 2.13 -3.61
N PHE A 100 12.91 2.12 -2.68
CA PHE A 100 13.57 0.90 -2.22
C PHE A 100 12.56 -0.17 -1.78
N PHE A 101 11.58 0.20 -0.96
CA PHE A 101 10.60 -0.75 -0.44
C PHE A 101 9.59 -1.17 -1.50
N HIS A 102 9.31 -0.29 -2.48
CA HIS A 102 8.49 -0.65 -3.63
C HIS A 102 9.18 -1.73 -4.48
N HIS A 103 10.44 -1.51 -4.87
CA HIS A 103 11.20 -2.50 -5.63
C HIS A 103 11.32 -3.82 -4.87
N LEU A 104 11.59 -3.79 -3.56
CA LEU A 104 11.67 -5.00 -2.74
C LEU A 104 10.35 -5.78 -2.70
N ALA A 105 9.21 -5.07 -2.65
CA ALA A 105 7.89 -5.67 -2.62
C ALA A 105 7.45 -6.26 -3.97
N THR A 106 7.96 -5.73 -5.09
CA THR A 106 7.64 -6.24 -6.44
C THR A 106 8.49 -7.44 -6.86
N LEU A 107 9.58 -7.74 -6.14
CA LEU A 107 10.45 -8.88 -6.47
C LEU A 107 9.70 -10.22 -6.46
N GLY A 108 9.80 -10.95 -7.57
CA GLY A 108 9.26 -12.30 -7.75
C GLY A 108 9.98 -13.37 -6.92
N ALA A 109 9.37 -14.56 -6.83
CA ALA A 109 9.94 -15.68 -6.06
C ALA A 109 11.28 -16.19 -6.62
N ASP A 110 11.54 -15.94 -7.90
CA ASP A 110 12.74 -16.32 -8.65
C ASP A 110 13.86 -15.26 -8.59
N GLU A 111 13.59 -14.07 -8.05
CA GLU A 111 14.54 -12.96 -7.95
C GLU A 111 15.36 -12.98 -6.64
N ASP A 112 15.74 -14.17 -6.18
CA ASP A 112 16.43 -14.39 -4.90
C ASP A 112 17.77 -13.61 -4.82
N ALA A 113 18.53 -13.58 -5.90
CA ALA A 113 19.83 -12.90 -5.95
C ALA A 113 19.70 -11.37 -5.76
N VAL A 114 18.64 -10.76 -6.28
CA VAL A 114 18.37 -9.31 -6.09
C VAL A 114 17.81 -9.08 -4.70
N ARG A 115 16.88 -9.94 -4.26
CA ARG A 115 16.30 -9.90 -2.91
C ARG A 115 17.38 -9.96 -1.83
N GLU A 116 18.42 -10.76 -2.05
CA GLU A 116 19.56 -10.84 -1.15
C GLU A 116 20.28 -9.49 -0.98
N VAL A 117 20.49 -8.74 -2.06
CA VAL A 117 21.15 -7.42 -2.00
C VAL A 117 20.30 -6.41 -1.22
N TYR A 118 18.99 -6.37 -1.48
CA TYR A 118 18.05 -5.55 -0.70
C TYR A 118 18.02 -5.94 0.77
N TRP A 119 17.94 -7.24 1.04
CA TRP A 119 17.91 -7.73 2.42
C TRP A 119 19.22 -7.40 3.15
N TYR A 120 20.37 -7.51 2.47
CA TYR A 120 21.65 -7.16 3.05
C TYR A 120 21.72 -5.66 3.39
N ALA A 121 21.23 -4.77 2.52
CA ALA A 121 21.12 -3.34 2.82
C ALA A 121 20.29 -3.06 4.09
N LEU A 122 19.14 -3.73 4.26
CA LEU A 122 18.34 -3.67 5.48
C LEU A 122 19.10 -4.20 6.70
N ALA A 123 19.78 -5.34 6.55
CA ALA A 123 20.56 -5.95 7.62
C ALA A 123 21.74 -5.06 8.07
N THR A 124 22.29 -4.25 7.16
CA THR A 124 23.34 -3.26 7.43
C THR A 124 22.81 -1.87 7.80
N GLY A 125 21.52 -1.75 8.11
CA GLY A 125 20.97 -0.56 8.75
C GLY A 125 20.28 0.45 7.83
N PHE A 126 19.96 0.10 6.58
CA PHE A 126 19.06 0.92 5.77
C PHE A 126 17.70 1.06 6.46
N LYS A 127 17.25 2.29 6.68
CA LYS A 127 15.93 2.57 7.26
C LYS A 127 14.94 3.12 6.25
N GLY A 128 15.39 3.99 5.34
CA GLY A 128 14.55 4.71 4.40
C GLY A 128 13.34 5.36 5.07
N GLN A 129 12.14 5.09 4.54
CA GLN A 129 10.88 5.61 5.09
C GLN A 129 10.57 5.19 6.54
N TYR A 130 11.29 4.22 7.10
CA TYR A 130 11.16 3.76 8.50
C TYR A 130 12.22 4.36 9.43
N HIS A 131 12.80 5.53 9.09
CA HIS A 131 13.87 6.18 9.86
C HIS A 131 13.57 6.40 11.36
N PHE A 132 12.29 6.49 11.73
CA PHE A 132 11.82 6.67 13.10
C PHE A 132 11.87 5.39 13.95
N GLU A 133 12.07 4.21 13.35
CA GLU A 133 12.20 2.95 14.08
C GLU A 133 13.64 2.76 14.64
N GLY A 134 13.73 2.30 15.89
CA GLY A 134 14.99 2.14 16.63
C GLY A 134 15.48 0.70 16.79
N GLY A 135 14.79 -0.28 16.20
CA GLY A 135 15.11 -1.70 16.33
C GLY A 135 14.22 -2.59 15.46
N ASP A 136 14.36 -3.91 15.60
CA ASP A 136 13.68 -4.91 14.75
C ASP A 136 12.26 -5.28 15.24
N ASP A 137 11.69 -4.53 16.19
CA ASP A 137 10.33 -4.79 16.73
C ASP A 137 9.21 -4.15 15.89
N GLY A 138 9.55 -3.20 15.00
CA GLY A 138 8.61 -2.44 14.16
C GLY A 138 8.33 -3.07 12.78
N GLU A 139 7.81 -2.28 11.85
CA GLU A 139 7.51 -2.73 10.48
C GLU A 139 8.78 -3.06 9.70
N LEU A 140 9.87 -2.32 9.92
CA LEU A 140 11.17 -2.59 9.28
C LEU A 140 11.69 -3.98 9.65
N GLY A 141 11.56 -4.35 10.93
CA GLY A 141 11.91 -5.68 11.43
C GLY A 141 11.03 -6.79 10.85
N LYS A 142 9.73 -6.54 10.66
CA LYS A 142 8.83 -7.48 9.98
C LYS A 142 9.21 -7.68 8.51
N LEU A 143 9.55 -6.62 7.78
CA LEU A 143 10.00 -6.70 6.39
C LEU A 143 11.32 -7.48 6.25
N LYS A 144 12.29 -7.19 7.13
CA LYS A 144 13.56 -7.94 7.21
C LYS A 144 13.32 -9.42 7.49
N ALA A 145 12.42 -9.76 8.42
CA ALA A 145 12.07 -11.15 8.71
C ALA A 145 11.33 -11.84 7.54
N LEU A 146 10.39 -11.13 6.89
CA LEU A 146 9.62 -11.64 5.76
C LEU A 146 10.52 -12.00 4.58
N HIS A 147 11.34 -11.05 4.13
CA HIS A 147 12.22 -11.27 2.97
C HIS A 147 13.41 -12.18 3.32
N GLY A 148 13.91 -12.15 4.55
CA GLY A 148 14.98 -13.06 4.98
C GLY A 148 14.57 -14.53 4.88
N ARG A 149 13.33 -14.87 5.25
CA ARG A 149 12.81 -16.25 5.13
C ARG A 149 12.69 -16.75 3.69
N GLN A 150 12.66 -15.84 2.72
CA GLN A 150 12.57 -16.18 1.30
C GLN A 150 13.94 -16.46 0.69
N LEU A 151 15.03 -16.04 1.35
CA LEU A 151 16.39 -16.22 0.86
C LEU A 151 16.85 -17.67 0.85
N GLN A 152 17.78 -17.99 -0.06
CA GLN A 152 18.43 -19.30 -0.13
C GLN A 152 19.96 -19.19 0.01
N PRO A 153 20.56 -19.53 1.17
CA PRO A 153 19.91 -20.00 2.40
C PRO A 153 19.29 -18.85 3.20
N ALA A 154 18.21 -19.16 3.92
CA ALA A 154 17.59 -18.20 4.82
C ALA A 154 18.58 -17.81 5.95
N PRO A 155 18.64 -16.52 6.34
CA PRO A 155 19.43 -16.08 7.48
C PRO A 155 18.97 -16.79 8.74
N VAL A 156 19.93 -17.16 9.59
CA VAL A 156 19.63 -17.85 10.85
C VAL A 156 18.93 -16.88 11.80
N ASP A 157 17.81 -17.30 12.38
CA ASP A 157 17.12 -16.52 13.40
C ASP A 157 17.96 -16.52 14.69
N LEU A 158 18.45 -15.35 15.11
CA LEU A 158 19.27 -15.21 16.33
C LEU A 158 18.54 -15.72 17.59
N ALA A 159 17.20 -15.66 17.62
CA ALA A 159 16.42 -16.23 18.71
C ALA A 159 16.48 -17.77 18.73
N THR A 160 16.58 -18.41 17.57
CA THR A 160 16.80 -19.86 17.48
C THR A 160 18.23 -20.24 17.87
N LEU A 161 19.24 -19.46 17.44
CA LEU A 161 20.64 -19.66 17.85
C LEU A 161 20.83 -19.62 19.37
N ALA A 162 20.09 -18.75 20.07
CA ALA A 162 20.11 -18.67 21.53
C ALA A 162 19.58 -19.94 22.22
N ALA A 163 18.71 -20.70 21.55
CA ALA A 163 18.15 -21.96 22.06
C ALA A 163 18.87 -23.21 21.52
N GLU A 164 19.67 -23.05 20.47
CA GLU A 164 20.30 -24.15 19.76
C GLU A 164 21.66 -24.51 20.38
N ARG A 165 21.89 -25.80 20.52
CA ARG A 165 23.10 -26.33 21.17
C ARG A 165 24.27 -26.34 20.19
N LEU A 166 24.90 -25.19 20.00
CA LEU A 166 25.95 -24.97 18.99
C LEU A 166 27.28 -25.69 19.28
N THR A 167 27.50 -26.22 20.49
CA THR A 167 28.75 -26.91 20.84
C THR A 167 28.50 -28.19 21.65
N PRO A 168 29.39 -29.20 21.62
CA PRO A 168 29.32 -30.38 22.48
C PRO A 168 29.58 -30.11 23.98
N GLN A 169 29.56 -28.86 24.44
CA GLN A 169 29.88 -28.49 25.82
C GLN A 169 28.80 -29.00 26.80
N PRO A 170 29.15 -29.29 28.06
CA PRO A 170 28.17 -29.74 29.04
C PRO A 170 27.23 -28.59 29.41
N TYR A 171 26.00 -28.62 28.88
CA TYR A 171 24.84 -27.80 29.27
C TYR A 171 24.33 -28.09 30.69
N ALA A 172 25.22 -28.50 31.60
CA ALA A 172 24.91 -28.88 32.97
C ALA A 172 24.62 -27.64 33.85
N LEU A 173 25.00 -26.46 33.38
CA LEU A 173 24.64 -25.19 34.00
C LEU A 173 23.38 -24.63 33.31
N PRO A 174 22.36 -24.20 34.07
CA PRO A 174 21.23 -23.48 33.52
C PRO A 174 21.72 -22.24 32.76
N ASP A 175 21.17 -21.99 31.57
CA ASP A 175 21.48 -20.78 30.83
C ASP A 175 21.15 -19.54 31.68
N PRO A 176 21.98 -18.49 31.65
CA PRO A 176 21.64 -17.23 32.30
C PRO A 176 20.31 -16.71 31.75
N VAL A 177 19.51 -16.08 32.61
CA VAL A 177 18.21 -15.52 32.20
C VAL A 177 18.45 -14.48 31.11
N GLY A 178 18.21 -14.87 29.86
CA GLY A 178 18.34 -13.99 28.70
C GLY A 178 17.35 -12.82 28.76
N PRO A 179 17.58 -11.77 27.96
CA PRO A 179 16.67 -10.64 27.88
C PRO A 179 15.26 -11.12 27.56
N ARG A 180 14.30 -10.72 28.40
CA ARG A 180 12.90 -11.15 28.30
C ARG A 180 12.31 -10.57 27.02
N GLN A 181 11.99 -11.42 26.04
CA GLN A 181 11.25 -11.00 24.84
C GLN A 181 9.83 -10.56 25.24
N PRO A 182 9.47 -9.25 25.14
CA PRO A 182 8.17 -8.76 25.57
C PRO A 182 7.02 -9.37 24.74
N LEU A 183 7.29 -9.61 23.44
CA LEU A 183 6.32 -10.11 22.47
C LEU A 183 5.76 -11.51 22.80
N ARG A 184 6.48 -12.36 23.56
CA ARG A 184 5.99 -13.71 23.91
C ARG A 184 4.87 -13.66 24.96
N ARG A 185 4.94 -12.71 25.90
CA ARG A 185 3.88 -12.49 26.90
C ARG A 185 2.67 -11.80 26.28
N GLU A 186 2.89 -10.83 25.40
CA GLU A 186 1.82 -10.18 24.65
C GLU A 186 1.07 -11.18 23.76
N ARG A 187 1.77 -12.05 23.04
CA ARG A 187 1.14 -13.13 22.26
C ARG A 187 0.35 -14.12 23.12
N ALA A 188 0.80 -14.40 24.35
CA ALA A 188 0.08 -15.28 25.28
C ALA A 188 -1.19 -14.61 25.84
N LEU A 189 -1.11 -13.31 26.18
CA LEU A 189 -2.24 -12.51 26.62
C LEU A 189 -3.27 -12.31 25.50
N VAL A 190 -2.82 -12.08 24.26
CA VAL A 190 -3.68 -11.98 23.08
C VAL A 190 -4.36 -13.32 22.78
N ARG A 191 -3.65 -14.46 22.91
CA ARG A 191 -4.26 -15.79 22.74
C ARG A 191 -5.30 -16.10 23.82
N ALA A 192 -5.01 -15.76 25.08
CA ALA A 192 -5.95 -15.95 26.19
C ALA A 192 -7.17 -15.02 26.07
N GLY A 193 -6.94 -13.74 25.71
CA GLY A 193 -7.99 -12.77 25.44
C GLY A 193 -8.85 -13.19 24.24
N GLY A 194 -8.25 -13.69 23.17
CA GLY A 194 -8.95 -14.23 21.99
C GLY A 194 -9.82 -15.43 22.32
N ALA A 195 -9.32 -16.37 23.14
CA ALA A 195 -10.11 -17.52 23.59
C ALA A 195 -11.33 -17.08 24.45
N MET A 196 -11.14 -16.07 25.31
CA MET A 196 -12.22 -15.52 26.14
C MET A 196 -13.24 -14.72 25.31
N ALA A 197 -12.77 -13.97 24.32
CA ALA A 197 -13.60 -13.23 23.37
C ALA A 197 -14.40 -14.13 22.42
N LEU A 198 -13.96 -15.37 22.18
CA LEU A 198 -14.73 -16.40 21.47
C LEU A 198 -15.76 -17.09 22.36
N LEU A 199 -15.47 -17.29 23.65
CA LEU A 199 -16.38 -17.95 24.59
C LEU A 199 -17.66 -17.14 24.84
N ALA A 200 -17.56 -15.82 25.00
CA ALA A 200 -18.73 -14.96 25.24
C ALA A 200 -19.79 -14.99 24.12
N PRO A 201 -19.46 -14.83 22.83
CA PRO A 201 -20.43 -14.93 21.73
C PRO A 201 -20.91 -16.37 21.53
N CYS A 202 -20.10 -17.40 21.79
CA CYS A 202 -20.58 -18.78 21.76
C CYS A 202 -21.66 -19.04 22.81
N VAL A 203 -21.48 -18.54 24.04
CA VAL A 203 -22.49 -18.64 25.11
C VAL A 203 -23.74 -17.83 24.76
N ALA A 204 -23.58 -16.62 24.23
CA ALA A 204 -24.71 -15.79 23.79
C ALA A 204 -25.49 -16.45 22.64
N LEU A 205 -24.80 -17.05 21.67
CA LEU A 205 -25.41 -17.79 20.55
C LEU A 205 -26.22 -18.99 21.05
N VAL A 206 -25.69 -19.75 22.02
CA VAL A 206 -26.42 -20.86 22.67
C VAL A 206 -27.69 -20.35 23.35
N VAL A 207 -27.64 -19.21 24.03
CA VAL A 207 -28.82 -18.59 24.67
C VAL A 207 -29.84 -18.12 23.64
N ILE A 208 -29.41 -17.56 22.51
CA ILE A 208 -30.29 -17.11 21.42
C ILE A 208 -30.97 -18.32 20.74
N LEU A 209 -30.21 -19.38 20.47
CA LEU A 209 -30.72 -20.63 19.89
C LEU A 209 -31.75 -21.31 20.81
N LEU A 210 -31.57 -21.23 22.13
CA LEU A 210 -32.52 -21.74 23.12
C LEU A 210 -33.78 -20.87 23.28
N ARG A 211 -33.75 -19.60 22.86
CA ARG A 211 -34.84 -18.63 23.07
C ARG A 211 -35.82 -18.49 21.92
N GLY A 212 -35.56 -19.10 20.76
CA GLY A 212 -36.48 -19.14 19.61
C GLY A 212 -37.01 -17.76 19.19
N ALA A 213 -36.30 -17.07 18.30
CA ALA A 213 -36.79 -15.81 17.75
C ALA A 213 -38.03 -16.03 16.85
N PRO A 214 -39.07 -15.17 16.95
CA PRO A 214 -40.17 -15.19 16.00
C PRO A 214 -39.67 -14.72 14.62
N PRO A 215 -40.09 -15.36 13.52
CA PRO A 215 -39.54 -15.04 12.20
C PRO A 215 -40.08 -13.71 11.69
N GLU A 216 -39.20 -12.73 11.54
CA GLU A 216 -39.44 -11.63 10.59
C GLU A 216 -39.35 -12.20 9.18
N VAL A 217 -40.45 -12.10 8.44
CA VAL A 217 -40.55 -12.57 7.06
C VAL A 217 -39.73 -11.62 6.18
N THR A 218 -38.46 -11.95 5.98
CA THR A 218 -37.60 -11.30 4.99
C THR A 218 -38.01 -11.75 3.60
N SER A 219 -38.26 -10.77 2.73
CA SER A 219 -38.55 -11.00 1.32
C SER A 219 -37.39 -11.77 0.65
N PRO A 220 -37.65 -12.60 -0.39
CA PRO A 220 -36.63 -13.38 -1.09
C PRO A 220 -35.43 -12.54 -1.56
N SER A 221 -35.69 -11.32 -2.02
CA SER A 221 -34.65 -10.35 -2.42
C SER A 221 -33.78 -9.89 -1.26
N GLN A 222 -34.35 -9.67 -0.06
CA GLN A 222 -33.59 -9.27 1.13
C GLN A 222 -32.72 -10.41 1.65
N ARG A 223 -33.20 -11.67 1.60
CA ARG A 223 -32.38 -12.85 1.94
C ARG A 223 -31.23 -13.03 0.98
N LEU A 224 -31.48 -12.84 -0.31
CA LEU A 224 -30.44 -12.90 -1.33
C LEU A 224 -29.40 -11.77 -1.18
N GLU A 225 -29.84 -10.53 -0.98
CA GLU A 225 -28.94 -9.41 -0.68
C GLU A 225 -28.09 -9.65 0.58
N GLN A 226 -28.69 -10.19 1.64
CA GLN A 226 -27.97 -10.48 2.88
C GLN A 226 -26.94 -11.60 2.71
N GLN A 227 -27.24 -12.60 1.87
CA GLN A 227 -26.30 -13.68 1.53
C GLN A 227 -25.16 -13.18 0.65
N LEU A 228 -25.44 -12.27 -0.30
CA LEU A 228 -24.44 -11.68 -1.19
C LEU A 228 -23.50 -10.68 -0.50
N ARG A 229 -23.89 -10.12 0.66
CA ARG A 229 -23.02 -9.29 1.52
C ARG A 229 -21.86 -10.06 2.16
N SER A 230 -21.81 -11.38 2.04
CA SER A 230 -20.71 -12.21 2.57
C SER A 230 -19.46 -12.22 1.69
N HIS A 231 -19.56 -11.73 0.44
CA HIS A 231 -18.42 -11.60 -0.47
C HIS A 231 -17.58 -10.38 -0.11
N ALA A 232 -16.28 -10.60 0.09
CA ALA A 232 -15.34 -9.54 0.45
C ALA A 232 -15.15 -8.62 -0.76
N CYS A 233 -15.48 -7.33 -0.62
CA CYS A 233 -15.40 -6.37 -1.73
C CYS A 233 -16.35 -6.68 -2.91
N ALA A 234 -17.60 -7.12 -2.63
CA ALA A 234 -18.67 -7.14 -3.62
C ALA A 234 -19.82 -6.20 -3.25
N GLU A 235 -20.19 -5.31 -4.17
CA GLU A 235 -21.44 -4.55 -4.08
C GLU A 235 -22.36 -5.10 -5.15
N LEU A 236 -23.36 -5.87 -4.73
CA LEU A 236 -24.31 -6.55 -5.61
C LEU A 236 -25.71 -6.04 -5.29
N SER A 237 -26.37 -5.45 -6.27
CA SER A 237 -27.78 -5.07 -6.19
C SER A 237 -28.61 -6.05 -6.99
N VAL A 238 -29.70 -6.54 -6.40
CA VAL A 238 -30.60 -7.48 -7.05
C VAL A 238 -31.91 -6.78 -7.38
N THR A 239 -32.22 -6.68 -8.67
CA THR A 239 -33.53 -6.21 -9.13
C THR A 239 -34.32 -7.42 -9.62
N ALA A 240 -35.31 -7.86 -8.84
CA ALA A 240 -36.20 -8.95 -9.23
C ALA A 240 -37.39 -8.41 -10.05
N ALA A 241 -37.52 -8.87 -11.30
CA ALA A 241 -38.73 -8.73 -12.11
C ALA A 241 -39.52 -10.05 -12.11
N LYS A 242 -40.77 -10.03 -12.59
CA LYS A 242 -41.66 -11.22 -12.60
C LYS A 242 -41.03 -12.47 -13.26
N ASP A 243 -40.18 -12.27 -14.28
CA ASP A 243 -39.62 -13.36 -15.10
C ASP A 243 -38.08 -13.34 -15.22
N SER A 244 -37.39 -12.37 -14.61
CA SER A 244 -35.92 -12.30 -14.62
C SER A 244 -35.37 -11.65 -13.37
N THR A 245 -34.21 -12.11 -12.92
CA THR A 245 -33.47 -11.49 -11.82
C THR A 245 -32.24 -10.82 -12.38
N ARG A 246 -32.16 -9.48 -12.30
CA ARG A 246 -30.95 -8.75 -12.69
C ARG A 246 -30.06 -8.57 -11.47
N VAL A 247 -28.82 -9.06 -11.57
CA VAL A 247 -27.77 -8.83 -10.58
C VAL A 247 -26.75 -7.89 -11.21
N SER A 248 -26.68 -6.67 -10.68
CA SER A 248 -25.73 -5.65 -11.14
C SER A 248 -24.80 -5.25 -10.03
N GLY A 249 -23.57 -4.85 -10.37
CA GLY A 249 -22.60 -4.44 -9.36
C GLY A 249 -21.15 -4.75 -9.69
N PHE A 250 -20.37 -4.99 -8.63
CA PHE A 250 -18.92 -5.13 -8.72
C PHE A 250 -18.39 -6.24 -7.82
N VAL A 251 -17.28 -6.86 -8.22
CA VAL A 251 -16.59 -7.95 -7.51
C VAL A 251 -15.07 -7.74 -7.55
N ALA A 252 -14.33 -8.31 -6.60
CA ALA A 252 -12.90 -8.03 -6.45
C ALA A 252 -12.02 -8.75 -7.49
N SER A 253 -12.49 -9.87 -8.05
CA SER A 253 -11.70 -10.70 -8.96
C SER A 253 -12.56 -11.46 -9.99
N PRO A 254 -11.96 -11.95 -11.10
CA PRO A 254 -12.65 -12.86 -12.03
C PRO A 254 -13.13 -14.15 -11.35
N GLU A 255 -12.38 -14.65 -10.36
CA GLU A 255 -12.73 -15.86 -9.62
C GLU A 255 -13.99 -15.66 -8.78
N GLU A 256 -14.11 -14.48 -8.17
CA GLU A 256 -15.28 -14.09 -7.40
C GLU A 256 -16.50 -13.82 -8.30
N LEU A 257 -16.28 -13.25 -9.49
CA LEU A 257 -17.32 -13.15 -10.52
C LEU A 257 -17.91 -14.53 -10.86
N ALA A 258 -17.04 -15.50 -11.14
CA ALA A 258 -17.46 -16.87 -11.43
C ALA A 258 -18.16 -17.53 -10.23
N ARG A 259 -17.73 -17.22 -8.99
CA ARG A 259 -18.38 -17.69 -7.76
C ARG A 259 -19.79 -17.11 -7.61
N VAL A 260 -19.96 -15.79 -7.75
CA VAL A 260 -21.27 -15.12 -7.67
C VAL A 260 -22.23 -15.66 -8.73
N GLN A 261 -21.76 -15.85 -9.97
CA GLN A 261 -22.60 -16.43 -11.03
C GLN A 261 -23.09 -17.83 -10.70
N ARG A 262 -22.22 -18.69 -10.15
CA ARG A 262 -22.60 -20.06 -9.73
C ARG A 262 -23.57 -20.05 -8.55
N GLU A 263 -23.32 -19.22 -7.54
CA GLU A 263 -24.15 -19.14 -6.34
C GLU A 263 -25.55 -18.60 -6.66
N VAL A 264 -25.64 -17.50 -7.43
CA VAL A 264 -26.93 -16.93 -7.85
C VAL A 264 -27.69 -17.88 -8.77
N GLY A 265 -26.99 -18.56 -9.68
CA GLY A 265 -27.60 -19.53 -10.60
C GLY A 265 -28.10 -20.81 -9.92
N ALA A 266 -27.57 -21.16 -8.74
CA ALA A 266 -27.98 -22.33 -7.97
C ALA A 266 -29.20 -22.08 -7.07
N LEU A 267 -29.68 -20.84 -6.96
CA LEU A 267 -30.80 -20.51 -6.09
C LEU A 267 -32.14 -20.88 -6.75
N PRO A 268 -32.99 -21.67 -6.08
CA PRO A 268 -34.30 -22.10 -6.62
C PRO A 268 -35.25 -20.92 -6.90
N GLU A 269 -35.06 -19.80 -6.19
CA GLU A 269 -35.90 -18.61 -6.25
C GLU A 269 -35.54 -17.69 -7.44
N VAL A 270 -34.40 -17.91 -8.10
CA VAL A 270 -33.85 -17.04 -9.16
C VAL A 270 -34.15 -17.65 -10.54
N LYS A 271 -35.02 -16.98 -11.32
CA LYS A 271 -35.32 -17.38 -12.71
C LYS A 271 -34.53 -16.51 -13.69
N ALA A 272 -33.79 -17.16 -14.59
CA ALA A 272 -33.02 -16.54 -15.67
C ALA A 272 -32.18 -15.31 -15.21
N PRO A 273 -31.11 -15.52 -14.41
CA PRO A 273 -30.31 -14.41 -13.90
C PRO A 273 -29.55 -13.71 -15.03
N VAL A 274 -29.67 -12.37 -15.08
CA VAL A 274 -28.88 -11.50 -15.97
C VAL A 274 -27.83 -10.79 -15.12
N PHE A 275 -26.56 -10.98 -15.46
CA PHE A 275 -25.43 -10.41 -14.72
C PHE A 275 -24.86 -9.19 -15.44
N ASP A 276 -24.84 -8.04 -14.75
CA ASP A 276 -24.13 -6.82 -15.14
C ASP A 276 -23.07 -6.51 -14.07
N LEU A 277 -22.02 -7.33 -14.04
CA LEU A 277 -20.96 -7.28 -13.04
C LEU A 277 -19.67 -6.78 -13.66
N ARG A 278 -18.99 -5.84 -13.00
CA ARG A 278 -17.64 -5.41 -13.38
C ARG A 278 -16.62 -5.77 -12.30
N ILE A 279 -15.39 -6.04 -12.72
CA ILE A 279 -14.30 -6.36 -11.79
C ILE A 279 -13.71 -5.06 -11.25
N ARG A 280 -13.52 -4.97 -9.93
CA ARG A 280 -12.87 -3.88 -9.22
C ARG A 280 -11.82 -4.46 -8.30
N ALA A 281 -10.61 -4.61 -8.81
CA ALA A 281 -9.48 -5.05 -8.00
C ALA A 281 -9.22 -4.08 -6.83
N TRP A 282 -8.63 -4.60 -5.76
CA TRP A 282 -8.06 -3.77 -4.69
C TRP A 282 -7.09 -2.74 -5.30
N PRO A 283 -7.05 -1.47 -4.84
CA PRO A 283 -7.74 -0.89 -3.69
C PRO A 283 -9.14 -0.33 -4.00
N HIS A 284 -9.55 -0.28 -5.27
CA HIS A 284 -10.73 0.45 -5.73
C HIS A 284 -12.02 0.04 -5.02
N CYS A 285 -12.19 -1.26 -4.78
CA CYS A 285 -13.38 -1.73 -4.09
C CYS A 285 -13.38 -1.37 -2.59
N GLU A 286 -12.22 -1.36 -1.94
CA GLU A 286 -12.10 -0.99 -0.53
C GLU A 286 -12.43 0.50 -0.34
N VAL A 287 -11.92 1.35 -1.23
CA VAL A 287 -12.25 2.79 -1.25
C VAL A 287 -13.74 3.01 -1.40
N ALA A 288 -14.38 2.32 -2.36
CA ALA A 288 -15.82 2.40 -2.56
C ALA A 288 -16.60 1.97 -1.31
N ALA A 289 -16.15 0.91 -0.63
CA ALA A 289 -16.75 0.43 0.61
C ALA A 289 -16.64 1.45 1.76
N ILE A 290 -15.45 2.05 1.96
CA ILE A 290 -15.21 3.09 2.97
C ILE A 290 -16.12 4.31 2.70
N LEU A 291 -16.21 4.72 1.44
CA LEU A 291 -16.88 5.96 1.04
C LEU A 291 -18.38 5.81 0.77
N ARG A 292 -18.90 4.57 0.77
CA ARG A 292 -20.31 4.25 0.46
C ARG A 292 -21.31 5.12 1.21
N ARG A 293 -21.15 5.27 2.53
CA ARG A 293 -22.08 6.05 3.37
C ARG A 293 -22.13 7.52 2.97
N TYR A 294 -20.98 8.07 2.57
CA TYR A 294 -20.83 9.47 2.19
C TYR A 294 -21.33 9.73 0.78
N GLN A 295 -21.22 8.75 -0.12
CA GLN A 295 -21.81 8.81 -1.45
C GLN A 295 -23.34 8.70 -1.40
N ALA A 296 -23.89 7.80 -0.57
CA ALA A 296 -25.32 7.70 -0.34
C ALA A 296 -25.89 9.03 0.17
N ARG A 297 -25.24 9.61 1.18
CA ARG A 297 -25.58 10.92 1.73
C ARG A 297 -25.55 12.04 0.69
N ASN A 298 -24.52 12.10 -0.17
CA ASN A 298 -24.44 13.07 -1.25
C ASN A 298 -25.68 13.02 -2.17
N ARG A 299 -26.14 11.80 -2.50
CA ARG A 299 -27.31 11.57 -3.36
C ARG A 299 -28.63 11.89 -2.65
N GLU A 300 -28.79 11.38 -1.43
CA GLU A 300 -30.03 11.51 -0.64
C GLU A 300 -30.31 12.96 -0.24
N GLN A 301 -29.27 13.70 0.14
CA GLN A 301 -29.40 15.11 0.52
C GLN A 301 -29.35 16.05 -0.69
N GLY A 302 -29.01 15.56 -1.88
CA GLY A 302 -28.77 16.40 -3.05
C GLY A 302 -27.67 17.44 -2.81
N ALA A 303 -26.61 17.07 -2.06
CA ALA A 303 -25.58 18.02 -1.61
C ALA A 303 -24.84 18.70 -2.77
N GLY A 304 -24.76 18.05 -3.93
CA GLY A 304 -24.29 18.65 -5.19
C GLY A 304 -22.82 18.41 -5.51
N LEU A 305 -22.07 17.70 -4.63
CA LEU A 305 -20.69 17.31 -4.94
C LEU A 305 -20.68 16.38 -6.16
N ARG A 306 -19.91 16.73 -7.18
CA ARG A 306 -19.81 15.94 -8.41
C ARG A 306 -18.40 15.96 -8.97
N VAL A 307 -17.83 14.78 -9.25
CA VAL A 307 -16.57 14.63 -9.98
C VAL A 307 -16.82 14.11 -11.40
N GLN A 308 -16.16 14.73 -12.39
CA GLN A 308 -16.27 14.39 -13.80
C GLN A 308 -14.88 14.38 -14.44
N ALA A 309 -14.71 13.58 -15.49
CA ALA A 309 -13.49 13.56 -16.31
C ALA A 309 -13.83 13.95 -17.75
N PRO A 310 -13.86 15.26 -18.09
CA PRO A 310 -14.16 15.69 -19.46
C PRO A 310 -13.19 15.17 -20.52
N SER A 311 -11.98 14.74 -20.12
CA SER A 311 -11.04 14.09 -21.04
C SER A 311 -11.37 12.63 -21.35
N ALA A 312 -12.18 11.97 -20.51
CA ALA A 312 -12.55 10.56 -20.71
C ALA A 312 -13.71 10.44 -21.68
N ARG A 313 -13.57 9.58 -22.70
CA ARG A 313 -14.65 9.24 -23.64
C ARG A 313 -15.25 7.91 -23.22
N ASP A 314 -16.55 7.90 -22.92
CA ASP A 314 -17.25 6.70 -22.41
C ASP A 314 -16.58 6.07 -21.18
N GLY A 315 -16.01 6.91 -20.31
CA GLY A 315 -15.28 6.46 -19.12
C GLY A 315 -13.89 5.88 -19.40
N ARG A 316 -13.39 6.02 -20.64
CA ARG A 316 -12.07 5.52 -21.05
C ARG A 316 -11.09 6.66 -21.34
N LEU A 317 -9.84 6.44 -20.96
CA LEU A 317 -8.69 7.28 -21.29
C LEU A 317 -7.65 6.42 -22.01
N ARG A 318 -7.12 6.91 -23.13
CA ARG A 318 -6.10 6.21 -23.92
C ARG A 318 -4.71 6.63 -23.52
N GLU A 319 -3.72 5.78 -23.80
CA GLU A 319 -2.31 6.11 -23.64
C GLU A 319 -1.96 7.48 -24.25
N GLY A 320 -1.30 8.31 -23.46
CA GLY A 320 -0.93 9.68 -23.83
C GLY A 320 -2.04 10.71 -23.65
N ASP A 321 -3.26 10.33 -23.27
CA ASP A 321 -4.31 11.28 -22.92
C ASP A 321 -3.97 11.98 -21.60
N ALA A 322 -4.26 13.28 -21.53
CA ALA A 322 -4.18 14.03 -20.27
C ALA A 322 -5.40 13.72 -19.39
N VAL A 323 -5.16 13.39 -18.11
CA VAL A 323 -6.22 13.20 -17.12
C VAL A 323 -6.74 14.56 -16.66
N ARG A 324 -7.80 15.07 -17.29
CA ARG A 324 -8.47 16.32 -16.90
C ARG A 324 -9.73 16.00 -16.11
N LEU A 325 -9.78 16.51 -14.89
CA LEU A 325 -10.92 16.34 -14.00
C LEU A 325 -11.59 17.68 -13.73
N GLN A 326 -12.88 17.61 -13.47
CA GLN A 326 -13.71 18.73 -13.07
C GLN A 326 -14.49 18.33 -11.83
N VAL A 327 -14.31 19.06 -10.74
CA VAL A 327 -15.01 18.83 -9.48
C VAL A 327 -15.89 20.03 -9.19
N THR A 328 -17.19 19.79 -9.08
CA THR A 328 -18.18 20.77 -8.63
C THR A 328 -18.45 20.53 -7.16
N GLY A 329 -18.20 21.53 -6.32
CA GLY A 329 -18.42 21.47 -4.88
C GLY A 329 -19.91 21.49 -4.50
N PRO A 330 -20.25 21.10 -3.26
CA PRO A 330 -21.62 21.09 -2.77
C PRO A 330 -22.17 22.50 -2.50
N ALA A 331 -23.46 22.59 -2.16
CA ALA A 331 -24.17 23.84 -1.91
C ALA A 331 -23.80 24.56 -0.58
N TYR A 332 -22.62 24.31 -0.03
CA TYR A 332 -22.07 24.96 1.17
C TYR A 332 -20.56 25.18 1.03
N ASP A 333 -20.02 26.13 1.80
CA ASP A 333 -18.58 26.33 1.85
C ASP A 333 -17.89 25.10 2.42
N HIS A 334 -16.83 24.67 1.78
CA HIS A 334 -16.25 23.36 2.05
C HIS A 334 -14.74 23.33 1.85
N TYR A 335 -14.13 22.31 2.43
CA TYR A 335 -12.78 21.86 2.14
C TYR A 335 -12.88 20.65 1.22
N LEU A 336 -12.08 20.67 0.16
CA LEU A 336 -12.11 19.64 -0.88
C LEU A 336 -10.84 18.81 -0.82
N ARG A 337 -11.00 17.49 -0.84
CA ARG A 337 -9.94 16.52 -1.05
C ARG A 337 -10.26 15.68 -2.28
N VAL A 338 -9.28 15.48 -3.15
CA VAL A 338 -9.42 14.67 -4.37
C VAL A 338 -8.23 13.74 -4.49
N ASP A 339 -8.51 12.44 -4.49
CA ASP A 339 -7.52 11.38 -4.56
C ASP A 339 -7.75 10.54 -5.84
N TYR A 340 -6.66 10.21 -6.54
CA TYR A 340 -6.65 9.37 -7.73
C TYR A 340 -5.95 8.05 -7.42
N TYR A 341 -6.68 6.94 -7.51
CA TYR A 341 -6.19 5.59 -7.28
C TYR A 341 -5.82 4.95 -8.60
N THR A 342 -4.58 4.49 -8.70
CA THR A 342 -4.02 3.86 -9.90
C THR A 342 -4.41 2.37 -9.98
N SER A 343 -4.29 1.80 -11.18
CA SER A 343 -4.46 0.38 -11.47
C SER A 343 -3.50 -0.51 -10.66
N GLU A 344 -2.32 0.02 -10.30
CA GLU A 344 -1.30 -0.67 -9.51
C GLU A 344 -1.52 -0.59 -7.99
N GLY A 345 -2.52 0.16 -7.54
CA GLY A 345 -2.85 0.29 -6.12
C GLY A 345 -2.07 1.36 -5.38
N ALA A 346 -1.66 2.41 -6.08
CA ALA A 346 -1.17 3.64 -5.48
C ALA A 346 -2.22 4.75 -5.48
N VAL A 347 -1.96 5.82 -4.74
CA VAL A 347 -2.84 6.97 -4.56
C VAL A 347 -2.06 8.24 -4.83
N MET A 348 -2.60 9.08 -5.72
CA MET A 348 -2.10 10.41 -6.01
C MET A 348 -3.05 11.45 -5.45
N HIS A 349 -2.54 12.36 -4.64
CA HIS A 349 -3.34 13.46 -4.09
C HIS A 349 -3.33 14.62 -5.08
N LEU A 350 -4.47 14.90 -5.70
CA LEU A 350 -4.55 15.91 -6.76
C LEU A 350 -4.62 17.34 -6.23
N LEU A 351 -4.89 17.48 -4.93
CA LEU A 351 -5.03 18.74 -4.21
C LEU A 351 -4.35 18.64 -2.84
N PRO A 352 -3.02 18.47 -2.77
CA PRO A 352 -2.31 18.29 -1.50
C PRO A 352 -2.52 19.48 -0.55
N ASP A 353 -2.58 20.71 -1.10
CA ASP A 353 -2.78 21.93 -0.32
C ASP A 353 -4.27 22.33 -0.13
N ALA A 354 -5.19 21.89 -1.00
CA ALA A 354 -6.57 22.38 -0.97
C ALA A 354 -7.45 21.75 0.13
N GLY A 355 -6.98 20.69 0.80
CA GLY A 355 -7.60 20.18 2.03
C GLY A 355 -7.67 21.21 3.16
N ARG A 356 -6.94 22.34 3.02
CA ARG A 356 -6.91 23.48 3.94
C ARG A 356 -7.44 24.78 3.35
N THR A 357 -7.72 24.81 2.04
CA THR A 357 -8.30 25.98 1.38
C THR A 357 -9.81 25.85 1.39
N ARG A 358 -10.48 26.81 2.02
CA ARG A 358 -11.94 26.88 2.01
C ARG A 358 -12.42 27.36 0.64
N LEU A 359 -13.25 26.55 0.00
CA LEU A 359 -13.90 26.81 -1.27
C LEU A 359 -15.33 27.27 -1.05
N ALA A 360 -15.83 28.11 -1.95
CA ALA A 360 -17.19 28.60 -1.89
C ALA A 360 -18.20 27.52 -2.32
N ALA A 361 -19.43 27.64 -1.82
CA ALA A 361 -20.56 26.82 -2.25
C ALA A 361 -20.70 26.77 -3.79
N GLY A 362 -20.86 25.56 -4.35
CA GLY A 362 -21.05 25.34 -5.79
C GLY A 362 -19.82 25.63 -6.66
N GLN A 363 -18.69 26.00 -6.07
CA GLN A 363 -17.48 26.32 -6.82
C GLN A 363 -17.03 25.11 -7.64
N THR A 364 -16.72 25.33 -8.92
CA THR A 364 -16.19 24.30 -9.80
C THR A 364 -14.70 24.51 -9.99
N MET A 365 -13.93 23.44 -9.81
CA MET A 365 -12.47 23.42 -9.99
C MET A 365 -12.10 22.44 -11.10
N ALA A 366 -11.17 22.88 -11.94
CA ALA A 366 -10.55 22.00 -12.93
C ALA A 366 -9.18 21.56 -12.43
N LEU A 367 -8.92 20.26 -12.51
CA LEU A 367 -7.66 19.62 -12.13
C LEU A 367 -7.01 19.02 -13.39
N GLY A 368 -5.67 18.98 -13.42
CA GLY A 368 -4.93 18.40 -14.54
C GLY A 368 -4.70 19.31 -15.75
N GLN A 369 -4.87 20.64 -15.62
CA GLN A 369 -4.63 21.58 -16.73
C GLN A 369 -3.14 21.89 -16.99
N ASN A 370 -2.32 21.97 -15.93
CA ASN A 370 -0.90 22.31 -16.00
C ASN A 370 -0.04 21.22 -15.32
N MET A 371 -0.22 19.96 -15.74
CA MET A 371 0.50 18.83 -15.11
C MET A 371 1.68 18.34 -15.97
N PRO A 372 2.77 17.89 -15.34
CA PRO A 372 3.93 17.32 -16.04
C PRO A 372 3.54 16.07 -16.84
N SER A 373 4.39 15.67 -17.80
CA SER A 373 4.17 14.51 -18.68
C SER A 373 3.99 13.18 -17.93
N SER A 374 4.40 13.11 -16.65
CA SER A 374 4.15 11.98 -15.75
C SER A 374 2.67 11.76 -15.38
N TRP A 375 1.77 12.66 -15.78
CA TRP A 375 0.32 12.57 -15.56
C TRP A 375 -0.47 12.21 -16.82
N LEU A 376 0.24 11.88 -17.90
CA LEU A 376 -0.36 11.24 -19.06
C LEU A 376 -0.71 9.80 -18.70
N VAL A 377 -1.78 9.28 -19.30
CA VAL A 377 -2.09 7.86 -19.15
C VAL A 377 -0.96 7.04 -19.75
N SER A 378 -0.34 6.22 -18.90
CA SER A 378 0.75 5.31 -19.23
C SER A 378 0.44 3.89 -18.73
N PRO A 379 1.21 2.89 -19.18
CA PRO A 379 1.17 1.58 -18.56
C PRO A 379 1.46 1.63 -17.04
N PRO A 380 0.90 0.68 -16.27
CA PRO A 380 -0.02 -0.35 -16.72
C PRO A 380 -1.46 0.13 -16.83
N PHE A 381 -2.12 -0.30 -17.89
CA PHE A 381 -3.52 0.00 -18.17
C PHE A 381 -4.46 -0.80 -17.27
N GLY A 382 -5.61 -0.23 -16.93
CA GLY A 382 -6.61 -0.90 -16.12
C GLY A 382 -7.65 0.05 -15.53
N THR A 383 -8.40 -0.46 -14.56
CA THR A 383 -9.34 0.37 -13.81
C THR A 383 -8.60 1.36 -12.92
N VAL A 384 -9.07 2.60 -12.90
CA VAL A 384 -8.62 3.66 -11.99
C VAL A 384 -9.84 4.30 -11.32
N LEU A 385 -9.64 4.93 -10.16
CA LEU A 385 -10.72 5.58 -9.40
C LEU A 385 -10.33 6.98 -8.98
N VAL A 386 -11.22 7.93 -9.16
CA VAL A 386 -11.14 9.26 -8.53
C VAL A 386 -12.15 9.32 -7.40
N ALA A 387 -11.70 9.69 -6.21
CA ALA A 387 -12.54 9.96 -5.06
C ALA A 387 -12.48 11.44 -4.70
N ALA A 388 -13.63 12.11 -4.70
CA ALA A 388 -13.78 13.47 -4.22
C ALA A 388 -14.50 13.45 -2.86
N LEU A 389 -13.97 14.19 -1.90
CA LEU A 389 -14.41 14.28 -0.52
C LEU A 389 -14.61 15.75 -0.16
N SER A 390 -15.77 16.08 0.41
CA SER A 390 -16.11 17.45 0.78
C SER A 390 -16.63 17.52 2.21
N SER A 391 -16.09 18.44 3.00
CA SER A 391 -16.49 18.68 4.40
C SER A 391 -16.56 20.17 4.72
N PRO A 392 -17.47 20.63 5.59
CA PRO A 392 -17.43 22.00 6.11
C PRO A 392 -16.23 22.27 7.04
N THR A 393 -15.51 21.23 7.47
CA THR A 393 -14.33 21.32 8.33
C THR A 393 -13.10 20.76 7.61
N PRO A 394 -11.88 21.28 7.86
CA PRO A 394 -10.69 20.82 7.17
C PRO A 394 -10.41 19.34 7.49
N PHE A 395 -9.84 18.63 6.53
CA PHE A 395 -9.36 17.27 6.75
C PHE A 395 -8.07 17.31 7.57
N GLY A 396 -7.99 16.52 8.65
CA GLY A 396 -6.75 16.32 9.39
C GLY A 396 -5.72 15.58 8.54
N ASP A 397 -4.44 15.92 8.70
CA ASP A 397 -3.29 15.25 8.07
C ASP A 397 -3.11 15.36 6.56
N THR A 398 -3.40 16.49 5.92
CA THR A 398 -2.93 16.70 4.52
C THR A 398 -1.57 17.39 4.41
N ALA A 399 -1.07 18.04 5.48
CA ALA A 399 0.18 18.78 5.43
C ALA A 399 1.40 17.84 5.49
N GLY A 400 2.22 17.85 4.44
CA GLY A 400 3.44 17.03 4.37
C GLY A 400 3.24 15.60 3.86
N ARG A 401 2.03 15.25 3.39
CA ARG A 401 1.85 13.97 2.67
C ARG A 401 2.60 14.00 1.35
N PRO A 402 3.25 12.90 0.96
CA PRO A 402 3.85 12.80 -0.36
C PRO A 402 2.74 12.93 -1.41
N PRO A 403 3.02 13.48 -2.60
CA PRO A 403 2.04 13.59 -3.67
C PRO A 403 1.54 12.21 -4.17
N PHE A 404 2.26 11.15 -3.82
CA PHE A 404 2.00 9.76 -4.17
C PHE A 404 2.30 8.85 -2.97
N GLU A 405 1.38 7.95 -2.61
CA GLU A 405 1.57 6.92 -1.57
C GLU A 405 0.84 5.61 -1.90
N LEU A 406 1.19 4.50 -1.25
CA LEU A 406 0.52 3.21 -1.43
C LEU A 406 -0.90 3.24 -0.82
N ALA A 407 -1.88 2.68 -1.53
CA ALA A 407 -3.26 2.67 -1.04
C ALA A 407 -3.42 1.89 0.26
N SER A 408 -2.57 0.90 0.54
CA SER A 408 -2.61 0.11 1.78
C SER A 408 -2.32 0.96 3.01
N ALA A 409 -1.32 1.84 2.93
CA ALA A 409 -1.01 2.81 3.98
C ALA A 409 -2.13 3.86 4.07
N TYR A 410 -2.51 4.43 2.92
CA TYR A 410 -3.46 5.52 2.88
C TYR A 410 -4.87 5.16 3.39
N LEU A 411 -5.35 3.95 3.11
CA LEU A 411 -6.72 3.55 3.48
C LEU A 411 -6.94 3.46 5.00
N ALA A 412 -5.90 3.21 5.79
CA ALA A 412 -5.99 3.25 7.25
C ALA A 412 -6.23 4.69 7.71
N ASP A 413 -5.38 5.61 7.26
CA ASP A 413 -5.47 7.04 7.56
C ASP A 413 -6.77 7.67 7.06
N LEU A 414 -7.25 7.26 5.89
CA LEU A 414 -8.51 7.73 5.34
C LEU A 414 -9.66 7.40 6.31
N ARG A 415 -9.71 6.19 6.87
CA ARG A 415 -10.74 5.82 7.84
C ARG A 415 -10.64 6.65 9.12
N GLU A 416 -9.44 6.88 9.62
CA GLU A 416 -9.21 7.71 10.81
C GLU A 416 -9.62 9.17 10.57
N SER A 417 -9.17 9.76 9.45
CA SER A 417 -9.52 11.13 9.05
C SER A 417 -11.03 11.30 8.90
N LEU A 418 -11.72 10.33 8.30
CA LEU A 418 -13.17 10.30 8.15
C LEU A 418 -13.93 10.13 9.48
N ALA A 419 -13.35 9.42 10.45
CA ALA A 419 -13.91 9.24 11.78
C ALA A 419 -13.69 10.47 12.68
N ALA A 420 -12.53 11.12 12.55
CA ALA A 420 -12.16 12.31 13.32
C ALA A 420 -12.77 13.61 12.75
N ASN A 421 -13.20 13.62 11.49
CA ASN A 421 -13.74 14.82 10.85
C ASN A 421 -15.07 15.26 11.49
N ALA A 422 -15.10 16.50 11.98
CA ALA A 422 -16.26 17.09 12.64
C ALA A 422 -17.37 17.56 11.65
N GLY A 423 -17.24 17.28 10.36
CA GLY A 423 -18.20 17.66 9.32
C GLY A 423 -19.56 16.93 9.41
N GLY A 424 -19.68 15.91 10.27
CA GLY A 424 -20.95 15.28 10.61
C GLY A 424 -21.77 14.86 9.38
N GLU A 425 -23.04 15.29 9.33
CA GLU A 425 -23.97 15.04 8.23
C GLU A 425 -23.70 15.87 6.96
N GLN A 426 -22.70 16.75 6.95
CA GLN A 426 -22.28 17.54 5.78
C GLN A 426 -20.95 17.05 5.19
N LEU A 427 -20.36 15.99 5.74
CA LEU A 427 -19.28 15.28 5.06
C LEU A 427 -19.90 14.37 3.99
N VAL A 428 -19.53 14.58 2.72
CA VAL A 428 -20.06 13.86 1.55
C VAL A 428 -18.93 13.46 0.61
N ALA A 429 -19.19 12.45 -0.23
CA ALA A 429 -18.23 11.95 -1.21
C ALA A 429 -18.86 11.71 -2.57
N ASP A 430 -18.04 11.76 -3.62
CA ASP A 430 -18.39 11.29 -4.95
C ASP A 430 -17.24 10.49 -5.56
N LEU A 431 -17.58 9.50 -6.39
CA LEU A 431 -16.64 8.53 -6.94
C LEU A 431 -16.79 8.45 -8.46
N LEU A 432 -15.67 8.49 -9.17
CA LEU A 432 -15.62 8.34 -10.62
C LEU A 432 -14.63 7.23 -11.00
N PHE A 433 -15.16 6.15 -11.58
CA PHE A 433 -14.36 5.07 -12.13
C PHE A 433 -14.06 5.33 -13.61
N LEU A 434 -12.82 5.07 -14.01
CA LEU A 434 -12.36 5.16 -15.38
C LEU A 434 -11.58 3.89 -15.76
N GLU A 435 -11.46 3.64 -17.05
CA GLU A 435 -10.54 2.64 -17.60
C GLU A 435 -9.43 3.34 -18.39
N THR A 436 -8.18 3.05 -18.05
CA THR A 436 -7.03 3.37 -18.89
C THR A 436 -6.79 2.23 -19.86
N VAL A 437 -6.52 2.54 -21.13
CA VAL A 437 -6.31 1.55 -22.20
C VAL A 437 -5.17 1.95 -23.11
N GLU A 438 -4.58 0.96 -23.78
CA GLU A 438 -3.66 1.20 -24.90
C GLU A 438 -4.35 1.95 -26.04
N ARG A 439 -3.56 2.62 -26.88
CA ARG A 439 -4.04 3.54 -27.90
C ARG A 439 -4.87 2.90 -29.02
#